data_AF-A0A3D3EB69-F1
#
_entry.id   AF-A0A3D3EB69-F1
#
_cell.length_a   1.000
_cell.length_b   1.000
_cell.length_c   1.000
_cell.angle_alpha   90.00
_cell.angle_beta   90.00
_cell.angle_gamma   90.00
#
_symmetry.space_group_name_H-M   'P 1'
#
loop_
_entity.id
_entity.type
_entity.pdbx_description
1 polymer ?
#
loop_
_entity_poly.entity_id
_entity_poly.type
_entity_poly.pdbx_seq_one_letter_code
_entity_poly.pdbx_strand_id
1 'polypeptide(L)'
;MPWNNQGGGDQGGPWGSGGGGGRGGGGGNGNGGSPWGSGGGGRPPQDFDQVVRQGREAMGRFLPSGGRSISLLVIIAIAIWAMTGFYRVNPQQQGVVLRFGEWVRTTAPGLHYHIPYPVESVVTPEVTRDNRIEIGFRDISGNSSSRRDIADESQMITGDENIVDIDFVVFWRISDAGQYLFNLAEPDQTIKVAAEAVMREIIGRTPIQTALTEGRQDIQIQARAQLQDLLDEYVAGV
;
A
#
# COMPACT_ATOMS: atom_id res chain seq x y z
N MET A 1 32.00 3.04 42.94
CA MET A 1 32.45 3.67 44.19
C MET A 1 31.28 3.66 45.17
N PRO A 2 31.33 2.85 46.25
CA PRO A 2 30.32 2.84 47.30
C PRO A 2 30.69 3.83 48.42
N TRP A 3 29.69 4.49 49.00
CA TRP A 3 29.77 5.23 50.27
C TRP A 3 28.42 5.01 50.96
N ASN A 4 28.30 4.06 51.88
CA ASN A 4 28.77 3.99 53.26
C ASN A 4 27.80 4.62 54.27
N ASN A 5 27.61 3.82 55.31
CA ASN A 5 26.71 3.88 56.44
C ASN A 5 27.00 5.08 57.35
N GLN A 6 25.96 5.63 57.97
CA GLN A 6 26.11 6.49 59.14
C GLN A 6 25.10 6.02 60.19
N GLY A 7 25.63 5.42 61.25
CA GLY A 7 24.88 4.91 62.37
C GLY A 7 24.80 5.88 63.53
N GLY A 8 24.07 5.45 64.57
CA GLY A 8 24.30 5.85 65.95
C GLY A 8 23.05 6.31 66.71
N GLY A 9 22.72 5.59 67.78
CA GLY A 9 22.33 6.23 69.04
C GLY A 9 20.98 5.86 69.63
N ASP A 10 21.04 4.90 70.55
CA ASP A 10 20.17 4.58 71.69
C ASP A 10 19.26 5.68 72.26
N GLN A 11 18.05 5.29 72.71
CA GLN A 11 17.66 5.36 74.14
C GLN A 11 16.22 4.86 74.36
N GLY A 12 16.08 3.90 75.27
CA GLY A 12 14.81 3.44 75.81
C GLY A 12 14.24 4.36 76.89
N GLY A 13 12.95 4.19 77.14
CA GLY A 13 12.20 4.82 78.23
C GLY A 13 10.81 4.19 78.35
N PRO A 14 10.22 4.20 79.56
CA PRO A 14 9.63 3.03 80.21
C PRO A 14 8.10 3.13 80.26
N TRP A 15 7.42 2.39 81.15
CA TRP A 15 5.95 2.28 81.32
C TRP A 15 5.30 1.25 80.36
N GLY A 16 4.73 0.13 80.79
CA GLY A 16 4.30 -0.29 82.12
C GLY A 16 2.91 -0.94 82.03
N SER A 17 2.90 -2.27 82.10
CA SER A 17 1.86 -3.19 82.60
C SER A 17 0.44 -2.65 82.89
N GLY A 18 -0.57 -3.33 82.35
CA GLY A 18 -1.94 -3.30 82.87
C GLY A 18 -2.78 -4.46 82.35
N GLY A 19 -2.83 -5.55 83.11
CA GLY A 19 -3.64 -6.74 82.79
C GLY A 19 -5.11 -6.64 83.18
N GLY A 20 -5.87 -7.68 82.81
CA GLY A 20 -7.28 -7.91 83.14
C GLY A 20 -8.02 -8.38 81.88
N GLY A 21 -8.39 -9.64 81.69
CA GLY A 21 -8.98 -10.57 82.65
C GLY A 21 -10.50 -10.44 82.59
N GLY A 22 -11.16 -11.18 81.69
CA GLY A 22 -12.62 -11.18 81.55
C GLY A 22 -13.12 -12.36 80.73
N ARG A 23 -13.50 -13.44 81.42
CA ARG A 23 -14.12 -14.66 80.88
C ARG A 23 -15.62 -14.45 80.63
N GLY A 24 -16.11 -15.09 79.57
CA GLY A 24 -17.53 -15.38 79.29
C GLY A 24 -17.65 -15.71 77.81
N GLY A 25 -18.07 -16.88 77.33
CA GLY A 25 -18.88 -17.93 77.91
C GLY A 25 -20.07 -18.13 76.97
N GLY A 26 -20.13 -19.28 76.27
CA GLY A 26 -21.39 -19.79 75.71
C GLY A 26 -21.40 -20.13 74.20
N GLY A 27 -21.67 -21.40 73.91
CA GLY A 27 -22.20 -21.91 72.64
C GLY A 27 -21.15 -22.20 71.56
N GLY A 28 -20.69 -23.42 71.31
CA GLY A 28 -21.44 -24.67 71.34
C GLY A 28 -22.27 -24.85 70.07
N ASN A 29 -21.61 -25.03 68.91
CA ASN A 29 -22.11 -25.96 67.90
C ASN A 29 -20.95 -26.48 67.04
N GLY A 30 -20.51 -27.69 67.35
CA GLY A 30 -19.68 -28.47 66.45
C GLY A 30 -20.59 -29.20 65.46
N ASN A 31 -20.44 -28.91 64.18
CA ASN A 31 -20.70 -29.92 63.15
C ASN A 31 -19.37 -30.24 62.49
N GLY A 32 -18.88 -31.45 62.78
CA GLY A 32 -17.68 -31.99 62.19
C GLY A 32 -17.92 -32.48 60.77
N GLY A 33 -16.87 -32.35 59.97
CA GLY A 33 -16.50 -33.38 59.00
C GLY A 33 -17.14 -33.28 57.61
N SER A 34 -16.35 -32.76 56.67
CA SER A 34 -15.92 -33.58 55.53
C SER A 34 -14.51 -33.11 55.09
N PRO A 35 -13.54 -34.03 54.98
CA PRO A 35 -12.20 -33.74 54.47
C PRO A 35 -12.26 -33.74 52.93
N TRP A 36 -11.37 -33.00 52.27
CA TRP A 36 -11.26 -32.83 50.80
C TRP A 36 -12.09 -31.70 50.19
N GLY A 37 -11.41 -30.58 49.93
CA GLY A 37 -11.95 -29.44 49.18
C GLY A 37 -11.08 -28.19 49.27
N SER A 38 -9.79 -28.31 48.94
CA SER A 38 -8.90 -27.16 48.75
C SER A 38 -9.28 -26.44 47.45
N GLY A 39 -9.53 -25.12 47.50
CA GLY A 39 -9.70 -24.32 46.29
C GLY A 39 -10.29 -22.92 46.46
N GLY A 40 -9.43 -21.94 46.77
CA GLY A 40 -9.52 -20.57 46.23
C GLY A 40 -10.75 -19.71 46.57
N GLY A 41 -10.75 -19.07 47.74
CA GLY A 41 -11.67 -17.98 48.06
C GLY A 41 -11.17 -16.62 47.58
N GLY A 42 -11.42 -16.27 46.32
CA GLY A 42 -11.30 -14.91 45.78
C GLY A 42 -12.70 -14.29 45.63
N ARG A 43 -12.95 -13.17 46.33
CA ARG A 43 -14.19 -12.39 46.25
C ARG A 43 -14.40 -11.89 44.81
N PRO A 44 -15.59 -12.00 44.19
CA PRO A 44 -15.83 -11.36 42.90
C PRO A 44 -15.90 -9.83 43.08
N PRO A 45 -15.22 -9.03 42.23
CA PRO A 45 -15.27 -7.58 42.31
C PRO A 45 -16.63 -7.06 41.81
N GLN A 46 -17.28 -6.23 42.63
CA GLN A 46 -18.58 -5.59 42.37
C GLN A 46 -18.48 -4.38 41.42
N ASP A 47 -17.34 -4.19 40.75
CA ASP A 47 -17.01 -2.95 40.05
C ASP A 47 -17.17 -3.01 38.52
N PHE A 48 -17.44 -4.17 37.93
CA PHE A 48 -17.69 -4.27 36.49
C PHE A 48 -19.07 -3.73 36.09
N ASP A 49 -20.11 -4.00 36.86
CA ASP A 49 -21.47 -3.52 36.56
C ASP A 49 -21.61 -2.00 36.67
N GLN A 50 -20.82 -1.37 37.56
CA GLN A 50 -20.84 0.08 37.75
C GLN A 50 -20.09 0.81 36.62
N VAL A 51 -18.95 0.28 36.19
CA VAL A 51 -18.20 0.83 35.04
C VAL A 51 -18.99 0.66 33.75
N VAL A 52 -19.70 -0.47 33.58
CA VAL A 52 -20.57 -0.72 32.41
C VAL A 52 -21.81 0.20 32.41
N ARG A 53 -22.45 0.42 33.56
CA ARG A 53 -23.58 1.37 33.67
C ARG A 53 -23.17 2.81 33.43
N GLN A 54 -22.03 3.24 34.00
CA GLN A 54 -21.53 4.60 33.82
C GLN A 54 -21.12 4.87 32.36
N GLY A 55 -20.58 3.86 31.66
CA GLY A 55 -20.34 3.92 30.22
C GLY A 55 -21.64 4.02 29.40
N ARG A 56 -22.69 3.29 29.80
CA ARG A 56 -24.00 3.29 29.12
C ARG A 56 -24.78 4.59 29.32
N GLU A 57 -24.67 5.22 30.48
CA GLU A 57 -25.30 6.51 30.81
C GLU A 57 -24.59 7.69 30.15
N ALA A 58 -23.25 7.67 30.08
CA ALA A 58 -22.48 8.64 29.31
C ALA A 58 -22.77 8.52 27.81
N MET A 59 -22.87 7.30 27.28
CA MET A 59 -23.24 7.03 25.90
C MET A 59 -24.69 7.44 25.59
N GLY A 60 -25.64 7.19 26.51
CA GLY A 60 -27.03 7.61 26.39
C GLY A 60 -27.26 9.13 26.46
N ARG A 61 -26.27 9.90 26.95
CA ARG A 61 -26.31 11.37 26.95
C ARG A 61 -25.85 11.99 25.62
N PHE A 62 -25.03 11.26 24.87
CA PHE A 62 -24.55 11.66 23.53
C PHE A 62 -25.35 11.02 22.38
N LEU A 63 -26.06 9.92 22.63
CA LEU A 63 -27.03 9.34 21.68
C LEU A 63 -28.45 9.72 22.13
N PRO A 64 -29.12 10.68 21.46
CA PRO A 64 -30.49 11.02 21.82
C PRO A 64 -31.37 9.79 21.58
N SER A 65 -32.15 9.38 22.57
CA SER A 65 -33.02 8.21 22.49
C SER A 65 -34.23 8.50 21.60
N GLY A 66 -34.16 8.13 20.32
CA GLY A 66 -35.29 8.21 19.40
C GLY A 66 -34.92 7.71 18.01
N GLY A 67 -35.82 6.98 17.34
CA GLY A 67 -35.57 6.54 15.95
C GLY A 67 -35.25 7.72 15.00
N ARG A 68 -35.70 8.93 15.34
CA ARG A 68 -35.43 10.18 14.60
C ARG A 68 -34.01 10.72 14.75
N SER A 69 -33.38 10.58 15.91
CA SER A 69 -31.99 11.02 16.14
C SER A 69 -30.99 10.04 15.55
N ILE A 70 -31.29 8.73 15.63
CA ILE A 70 -30.50 7.69 14.94
C ILE A 70 -30.59 7.90 13.42
N SER A 71 -31.78 8.15 12.87
CA SER A 71 -31.90 8.47 11.45
C SER A 71 -31.15 9.73 11.04
N LEU A 72 -31.14 10.77 11.89
CA LEU A 72 -30.38 12.00 11.63
C LEU A 72 -28.87 11.74 11.59
N LEU A 73 -28.34 10.95 12.54
CA LEU A 73 -26.93 10.55 12.58
C LEU A 73 -26.53 9.71 11.36
N VAL A 74 -27.39 8.79 10.93
CA VAL A 74 -27.16 7.98 9.72
C VAL A 74 -27.14 8.86 8.46
N ILE A 75 -28.06 9.81 8.34
CA ILE A 75 -28.09 10.77 7.22
C ILE A 75 -26.81 11.61 7.18
N ILE A 76 -26.36 12.11 8.34
CA ILE A 76 -25.11 12.87 8.44
C ILE A 76 -23.91 12.00 8.06
N ALA A 77 -23.86 10.74 8.51
CA ALA A 77 -22.80 9.81 8.15
C ALA A 77 -22.78 9.52 6.63
N ILE A 78 -23.95 9.33 6.00
CA ILE A 78 -24.05 9.13 4.55
C ILE A 78 -23.65 10.40 3.79
N ALA A 79 -24.01 11.58 4.28
CA ALA A 79 -23.62 12.84 3.65
C ALA A 79 -22.10 13.06 3.71
N ILE A 80 -21.47 12.77 4.86
CA ILE A 80 -20.00 12.80 5.01
C ILE A 80 -19.37 11.76 4.09
N TRP A 81 -19.90 10.53 4.06
CA TRP A 81 -19.42 9.47 3.17
C TRP A 81 -19.50 9.92 1.70
N ALA A 82 -20.64 10.43 1.24
CA ALA A 82 -20.80 10.93 -0.13
C ALA A 82 -19.81 12.07 -0.45
N MET A 83 -19.56 13.00 0.47
CA MET A 83 -18.57 14.07 0.25
C MET A 83 -17.14 13.57 0.06
N THR A 84 -16.79 12.36 0.52
CA THR A 84 -15.46 11.79 0.27
C THR A 84 -15.24 11.32 -1.18
N GLY A 85 -16.29 11.32 -2.03
CA GLY A 85 -16.21 10.88 -3.42
C GLY A 85 -15.63 11.90 -4.40
N PHE A 86 -15.35 13.12 -3.96
CA PHE A 86 -14.75 14.14 -4.83
C PHE A 86 -13.25 13.93 -4.96
N TYR A 87 -12.75 13.89 -6.20
CA TYR A 87 -11.34 13.78 -6.50
C TYR A 87 -10.96 14.72 -7.64
N ARG A 88 -9.67 15.08 -7.69
CA ARG A 88 -9.11 15.96 -8.71
C ARG A 88 -8.10 15.21 -9.55
N VAL A 89 -8.24 15.31 -10.86
CA VAL A 89 -7.28 14.80 -11.84
C VAL A 89 -6.42 15.96 -12.32
N ASN A 90 -5.10 15.83 -12.20
CA ASN A 90 -4.15 16.84 -12.65
C ASN A 90 -4.05 16.86 -14.18
N PRO A 91 -3.63 17.99 -14.80
CA PRO A 91 -3.45 18.08 -16.26
C PRO A 91 -2.49 17.04 -16.88
N GLN A 92 -1.54 16.54 -16.09
CA GLN A 92 -0.55 15.54 -16.51
C GLN A 92 -1.00 14.10 -16.23
N GLN A 93 -2.18 13.92 -15.65
CA GLN A 93 -2.73 12.65 -15.21
C GLN A 93 -4.07 12.37 -15.88
N GLN A 94 -4.42 11.10 -15.99
CA GLN A 94 -5.76 10.68 -16.41
C GLN A 94 -6.35 9.84 -15.28
N GLY A 95 -7.57 10.16 -14.86
CA GLY A 95 -8.22 9.39 -13.80
C GLY A 95 -8.84 8.13 -14.39
N VAL A 96 -8.57 6.98 -13.82
CA VAL A 96 -9.16 5.71 -14.19
C VAL A 96 -10.01 5.22 -13.03
N VAL A 97 -11.32 5.19 -13.23
CA VAL A 97 -12.28 4.79 -12.21
C VAL A 97 -12.58 3.31 -12.36
N LEU A 98 -12.32 2.61 -11.26
CA LEU A 98 -12.60 1.20 -11.05
C LEU A 98 -13.88 1.07 -10.26
N ARG A 99 -14.76 0.13 -10.62
CA ARG A 99 -15.91 -0.29 -9.82
C ARG A 99 -15.74 -1.73 -9.43
N PHE A 100 -15.66 -2.03 -8.14
CA PHE A 100 -15.35 -3.37 -7.63
C PHE A 100 -14.11 -4.03 -8.28
N GLY A 101 -13.15 -3.23 -8.74
CA GLY A 101 -11.93 -3.70 -9.42
C GLY A 101 -12.03 -3.78 -10.95
N GLU A 102 -13.20 -3.59 -11.55
CA GLU A 102 -13.37 -3.54 -13.00
C GLU A 102 -13.24 -2.11 -13.53
N TRP A 103 -12.54 -1.92 -14.65
CA TRP A 103 -12.42 -0.63 -15.31
C TRP A 103 -13.76 -0.20 -15.93
N VAL A 104 -14.29 0.96 -15.49
CA VAL A 104 -15.59 1.47 -15.98
C VAL A 104 -15.43 2.73 -16.82
N ARG A 105 -14.59 3.67 -16.38
CA ARG A 105 -14.46 4.97 -17.06
C ARG A 105 -13.08 5.58 -16.88
N THR A 106 -12.62 6.24 -17.94
CA THR A 106 -11.51 7.19 -17.91
C THR A 106 -12.05 8.61 -17.78
N THR A 107 -11.43 9.43 -16.94
CA THR A 107 -11.79 10.81 -16.66
C THR A 107 -10.64 11.74 -17.04
N ALA A 108 -10.95 12.76 -17.84
CA ALA A 108 -10.02 13.80 -18.25
C ALA A 108 -9.58 14.70 -17.07
N PRO A 109 -8.56 15.56 -17.22
CA PRO A 109 -8.16 16.50 -16.17
C PRO A 109 -9.32 17.38 -15.69
N GLY A 110 -9.50 17.50 -14.37
CA GLY A 110 -10.62 18.24 -13.79
C GLY A 110 -11.05 17.74 -12.41
N LEU A 111 -12.11 18.36 -11.87
CA LEU A 111 -12.78 17.90 -10.66
C LEU A 111 -13.84 16.87 -11.06
N HIS A 112 -13.76 15.68 -10.48
CA HIS A 112 -14.68 14.58 -10.75
C HIS A 112 -15.26 14.04 -9.45
N TYR A 113 -16.35 13.28 -9.59
CA TYR A 113 -17.01 12.62 -8.49
C TYR A 113 -17.09 11.12 -8.77
N HIS A 114 -16.73 10.30 -7.79
CA HIS A 114 -16.94 8.86 -7.80
C HIS A 114 -17.70 8.45 -6.55
N ILE A 115 -18.33 7.28 -6.59
CA ILE A 115 -18.96 6.72 -5.39
C ILE A 115 -17.82 6.30 -4.45
N PRO A 116 -17.82 6.73 -3.18
CA PRO A 116 -16.72 6.42 -2.27
C PRO A 116 -16.56 4.92 -2.03
N TYR A 117 -15.41 4.55 -1.45
CA TYR A 117 -15.12 3.17 -1.04
C TYR A 117 -16.30 2.59 -0.22
N PRO A 118 -16.76 1.36 -0.48
CA PRO A 118 -16.09 0.27 -1.22
C PRO A 118 -16.51 0.08 -2.69
N VAL A 119 -17.35 0.96 -3.25
CA VAL A 119 -17.96 0.71 -4.58
C VAL A 119 -17.03 1.09 -5.73
N GLU A 120 -16.45 2.29 -5.69
CA GLU A 120 -15.51 2.76 -6.72
C GLU A 120 -14.16 3.19 -6.11
N SER A 121 -13.08 2.97 -6.85
CA SER A 121 -11.72 3.46 -6.55
C SER A 121 -11.12 4.15 -7.77
N VAL A 122 -10.19 5.08 -7.57
CA VAL A 122 -9.57 5.84 -8.66
C VAL A 122 -8.07 5.67 -8.66
N VAL A 123 -7.50 5.39 -9.83
CA VAL A 123 -6.05 5.42 -10.09
C VAL A 123 -5.77 6.56 -11.05
N THR A 124 -4.76 7.38 -10.79
CA THR A 124 -4.41 8.54 -11.64
C THR A 124 -2.99 8.40 -12.20
N PRO A 125 -2.76 7.53 -13.19
CA PRO A 125 -1.45 7.45 -13.86
C PRO A 125 -1.10 8.75 -14.57
N GLU A 126 0.19 9.05 -14.62
CA GLU A 126 0.76 10.18 -15.35
C GLU A 126 0.85 9.85 -16.83
N VAL A 127 0.04 10.51 -17.65
CA VAL A 127 -0.04 10.25 -19.10
C VAL A 127 0.85 11.19 -19.93
N THR A 128 1.26 12.32 -19.37
CA THR A 128 2.07 13.32 -20.11
C THR A 128 3.58 13.12 -19.95
N ARG A 129 4.01 12.14 -19.14
CA ARG A 129 5.43 11.89 -18.90
C ARG A 129 6.03 11.06 -20.04
N ASP A 130 7.14 11.54 -20.60
CA ASP A 130 7.94 10.75 -21.53
C ASP A 130 8.69 9.68 -20.73
N ASN A 131 8.29 8.43 -20.92
CA ASN A 131 8.96 7.28 -20.35
C ASN A 131 10.10 6.86 -21.27
N ARG A 132 11.16 6.32 -20.67
CA ARG A 132 12.39 5.91 -21.37
C ARG A 132 12.68 4.46 -21.04
N ILE A 133 12.83 3.63 -22.07
CA ILE A 133 13.30 2.26 -21.94
C ILE A 133 14.66 2.15 -22.64
N GLU A 134 15.63 1.63 -21.91
CA GLU A 134 16.97 1.32 -22.41
C GLU A 134 17.05 -0.15 -22.79
N ILE A 135 17.57 -0.44 -23.98
CA ILE A 135 17.69 -1.80 -24.52
C ILE A 135 19.14 -2.00 -24.96
N GLY A 136 19.73 -3.12 -24.55
CA GLY A 136 21.14 -3.43 -24.79
C GLY A 136 22.10 -2.93 -23.72
N PHE A 137 21.70 -1.95 -22.90
CA PHE A 137 22.53 -1.45 -21.82
C PHE A 137 21.72 -1.02 -20.60
N ARG A 138 22.42 -0.85 -19.47
CA ARG A 138 21.91 -0.22 -18.25
C ARG A 138 22.94 0.73 -17.66
N ASP A 139 22.49 1.91 -17.24
CA ASP A 139 23.32 2.84 -16.49
C ASP A 139 23.49 2.37 -15.03
N ILE A 140 24.70 1.97 -14.64
CA ILE A 140 25.02 1.69 -13.24
C ILE A 140 25.39 3.02 -12.59
N SER A 141 24.65 3.41 -11.54
CA SER A 141 24.98 4.56 -10.67
C SER A 141 24.65 5.96 -11.20
N GLY A 142 23.72 6.11 -12.16
CA GLY A 142 23.23 7.43 -12.61
C GLY A 142 24.31 8.34 -13.22
N ASN A 143 25.47 7.77 -13.52
CA ASN A 143 26.58 8.43 -14.18
C ASN A 143 26.82 7.69 -15.50
N SER A 144 26.65 8.39 -16.63
CA SER A 144 26.69 7.83 -17.99
C SER A 144 28.02 7.18 -18.40
N SER A 145 29.02 7.23 -17.52
CA SER A 145 30.36 6.67 -17.68
C SER A 145 30.47 5.19 -17.32
N SER A 146 29.48 4.61 -16.61
CA SER A 146 29.47 3.19 -16.25
C SER A 146 28.23 2.48 -16.80
N ARG A 147 28.25 2.20 -18.11
CA ARG A 147 27.25 1.37 -18.80
C ARG A 147 27.59 -0.10 -18.67
N ARG A 148 26.61 -0.92 -18.25
CA ARG A 148 26.67 -2.37 -18.36
C ARG A 148 25.93 -2.80 -19.61
N ASP A 149 26.64 -3.45 -20.52
CA ASP A 149 26.06 -4.11 -21.68
C ASP A 149 25.29 -5.37 -21.25
N ILE A 150 24.16 -5.60 -21.92
CA ILE A 150 23.30 -6.78 -21.75
C ILE A 150 23.24 -7.49 -23.10
N ALA A 151 24.17 -8.42 -23.29
CA ALA A 151 24.33 -9.16 -24.53
C ALA A 151 23.02 -9.82 -25.02
N ASP A 152 22.17 -10.33 -24.13
CA ASP A 152 20.90 -10.96 -24.50
C ASP A 152 19.93 -10.00 -25.23
N GLU A 153 20.06 -8.69 -24.95
CA GLU A 153 19.24 -7.61 -25.53
C GLU A 153 19.96 -6.92 -26.71
N SER A 154 21.28 -6.73 -26.63
CA SER A 154 22.06 -6.00 -27.64
C SER A 154 22.52 -6.87 -28.81
N GLN A 155 22.74 -8.17 -28.64
CA GLN A 155 23.27 -9.03 -29.70
C GLN A 155 22.21 -9.44 -30.71
N MET A 156 22.49 -9.13 -31.98
CA MET A 156 21.63 -9.43 -33.11
C MET A 156 22.46 -9.91 -34.31
N ILE A 157 21.82 -10.71 -35.16
CA ILE A 157 22.40 -11.18 -36.42
C ILE A 157 21.80 -10.34 -37.56
N THR A 158 22.67 -9.80 -38.41
CA THR A 158 22.28 -9.04 -39.61
C THR A 158 21.89 -9.95 -40.76
N GLY A 159 21.26 -9.40 -41.80
CA GLY A 159 20.84 -10.19 -42.98
C GLY A 159 21.98 -10.85 -43.77
N ASP A 160 23.22 -10.41 -43.54
CA ASP A 160 24.46 -10.97 -44.11
C ASP A 160 25.29 -11.77 -43.09
N GLU A 161 24.62 -12.32 -42.06
CA GLU A 161 25.18 -13.25 -41.07
C GLU A 161 26.29 -12.66 -40.17
N ASN A 162 26.35 -11.33 -40.05
CA ASN A 162 27.26 -10.69 -39.10
C ASN A 162 26.58 -10.56 -37.73
N ILE A 163 27.38 -10.64 -36.66
CA ILE A 163 26.92 -10.38 -35.29
C ILE A 163 27.21 -8.92 -34.97
N VAL A 164 26.20 -8.20 -34.50
CA VAL A 164 26.29 -6.80 -34.12
C VAL A 164 25.72 -6.59 -32.72
N ASP A 165 26.36 -5.69 -31.96
CA ASP A 165 25.85 -5.22 -30.67
C ASP A 165 25.13 -3.88 -30.91
N ILE A 166 23.84 -3.83 -30.56
CA ILE A 166 22.99 -2.66 -30.81
C ILE A 166 22.41 -2.14 -29.49
N ASP A 167 22.77 -0.90 -29.18
CA ASP A 167 22.18 -0.12 -28.10
C ASP A 167 21.15 0.86 -28.65
N PHE A 168 19.95 0.86 -28.07
CA PHE A 168 18.94 1.85 -28.42
C PHE A 168 18.04 2.21 -27.25
N VAL A 169 17.34 3.33 -27.42
CA VAL A 169 16.44 3.89 -26.41
C VAL A 169 15.10 4.13 -27.06
N VAL A 170 14.04 3.67 -26.40
CA VAL A 170 12.66 3.93 -26.81
C VAL A 170 12.07 4.98 -25.88
N PHE A 171 11.61 6.08 -26.48
CA PHE A 171 10.80 7.08 -25.80
C PHE A 171 9.34 6.83 -26.15
N TRP A 172 8.50 6.70 -25.13
CA TRP A 172 7.06 6.44 -25.29
C TRP A 172 6.27 7.21 -24.24
N ARG A 173 4.97 7.37 -24.47
CA ARG A 173 4.09 8.13 -23.58
C ARG A 173 2.70 7.51 -23.62
N ILE A 174 2.04 7.43 -22.47
CA ILE A 174 0.69 6.87 -22.39
C ILE A 174 -0.30 7.78 -23.13
N SER A 175 -1.01 7.22 -24.10
CA SER A 175 -2.11 7.88 -24.82
C SER A 175 -3.46 7.61 -24.15
N ASP A 176 -3.70 6.37 -23.69
CA ASP A 176 -4.90 5.97 -22.95
C ASP A 176 -4.52 5.17 -21.70
N ALA A 177 -4.75 5.78 -20.53
CA ALA A 177 -4.46 5.17 -19.24
C ALA A 177 -5.30 3.92 -18.91
N GLY A 178 -6.50 3.78 -19.48
CA GLY A 178 -7.33 2.61 -19.27
C GLY A 178 -6.75 1.40 -19.99
N GLN A 179 -6.47 1.55 -21.28
CA GLN A 179 -5.86 0.49 -22.09
C GLN A 179 -4.50 0.06 -21.51
N TYR A 180 -3.65 1.03 -21.16
CA TYR A 180 -2.35 0.78 -20.59
C TYR A 180 -2.38 -0.04 -19.28
N LEU A 181 -3.37 0.21 -18.41
CA LEU A 181 -3.47 -0.46 -17.11
C LEU A 181 -4.19 -1.82 -17.15
N PHE A 182 -5.05 -2.05 -18.13
CA PHE A 182 -5.97 -3.21 -18.12
C PHE A 182 -5.82 -4.17 -19.29
N ASN A 183 -5.22 -3.76 -20.41
CA ASN A 183 -5.04 -4.67 -21.55
C ASN A 183 -3.76 -5.50 -21.43
N LEU A 184 -2.74 -4.99 -20.74
CA LEU A 184 -1.45 -5.66 -20.56
C LEU A 184 -1.17 -5.89 -19.08
N ALA A 185 -0.72 -7.11 -18.73
CA ALA A 185 -0.36 -7.45 -17.36
C ALA A 185 0.88 -6.67 -16.88
N GLU A 186 1.89 -6.57 -17.75
CA GLU A 186 3.14 -5.84 -17.51
C GLU A 186 3.43 -4.95 -18.73
N PRO A 187 2.86 -3.73 -18.80
CA PRO A 187 2.94 -2.90 -19.99
C PRO A 187 4.38 -2.47 -20.29
N ASP A 188 5.15 -2.05 -19.29
CA ASP A 188 6.57 -1.65 -19.46
C ASP A 188 7.41 -2.78 -20.08
N GLN A 189 7.25 -4.00 -19.56
CA GLN A 189 7.98 -5.18 -20.03
C GLN A 189 7.51 -5.60 -21.42
N THR A 190 6.20 -5.52 -21.70
CA THR A 190 5.65 -5.81 -23.04
C THR A 190 6.20 -4.86 -24.09
N ILE A 191 6.22 -3.54 -23.80
CA ILE A 191 6.77 -2.53 -24.72
C ILE A 191 8.25 -2.81 -25.00
N LYS A 192 9.01 -3.15 -23.95
CA LYS A 192 10.42 -3.51 -24.09
C LYS A 192 10.62 -4.73 -25.00
N VAL A 193 9.91 -5.82 -24.74
CA VAL A 193 10.01 -7.06 -25.54
C VAL A 193 9.54 -6.83 -26.99
N ALA A 194 8.49 -6.04 -27.20
CA ALA A 194 8.02 -5.65 -28.52
C ALA A 194 9.08 -4.84 -29.28
N ALA A 195 9.73 -3.88 -28.62
CA ALA A 195 10.80 -3.08 -29.21
C ALA A 195 12.03 -3.94 -29.58
N GLU A 196 12.42 -4.87 -28.70
CA GLU A 196 13.48 -5.85 -28.99
C GLU A 196 13.14 -6.71 -30.20
N ALA A 197 11.91 -7.21 -30.30
CA ALA A 197 11.45 -8.03 -31.42
C ALA A 197 11.46 -7.28 -32.75
N VAL A 198 10.90 -6.07 -32.79
CA VAL A 198 10.86 -5.22 -34.00
C VAL A 198 12.27 -4.86 -34.46
N MET A 199 13.15 -4.45 -33.54
CA MET A 199 14.54 -4.16 -33.90
C MET A 199 15.27 -5.40 -34.43
N ARG A 200 15.07 -6.56 -33.79
CA ARG A 200 15.66 -7.83 -34.25
C ARG A 200 15.15 -8.25 -35.63
N GLU A 201 13.89 -8.00 -35.95
CA GLU A 201 13.32 -8.23 -37.28
C GLU A 201 13.95 -7.33 -38.35
N ILE A 202 14.07 -6.03 -38.07
CA ILE A 202 14.63 -5.06 -39.03
C ILE A 202 16.11 -5.33 -39.27
N ILE A 203 16.88 -5.57 -38.21
CA ILE A 203 18.32 -5.85 -38.31
C ILE A 203 18.56 -7.17 -39.03
N GLY A 204 17.75 -8.20 -38.75
CA GLY A 204 17.82 -9.49 -39.45
C GLY A 204 17.57 -9.42 -40.96
N ARG A 205 16.99 -8.33 -41.47
CA ARG A 205 16.80 -8.09 -42.92
C ARG A 205 17.79 -7.09 -43.50
N THR A 206 18.62 -6.45 -42.66
CA THR A 206 19.51 -5.37 -43.05
C THR A 206 20.96 -5.84 -43.13
N PRO A 207 21.71 -5.56 -44.21
CA PRO A 207 23.15 -5.83 -44.25
C PRO A 207 23.94 -4.97 -43.26
N ILE A 208 25.07 -5.46 -42.74
CA ILE A 208 25.84 -4.76 -41.70
C ILE A 208 26.29 -3.37 -42.15
N GLN A 209 26.72 -3.22 -43.41
CA GLN A 209 27.21 -1.95 -43.95
C GLN A 209 26.12 -0.87 -43.90
N THR A 210 24.87 -1.23 -44.20
CA THR A 210 23.72 -0.33 -44.13
C THR A 210 23.38 0.03 -42.69
N ALA A 211 23.43 -0.95 -41.78
CA ALA A 211 23.18 -0.74 -40.35
C ALA A 211 24.22 0.18 -39.68
N LEU A 212 25.45 0.22 -40.18
CA LEU A 212 26.54 1.05 -39.64
C LEU A 212 26.64 2.46 -40.26
N THR A 213 25.96 2.72 -41.38
CA THR A 213 26.13 3.96 -42.15
C THR A 213 24.82 4.76 -42.28
N GLU A 214 24.35 5.00 -43.51
CA GLU A 214 23.21 5.86 -43.83
C GLU A 214 21.87 5.22 -43.44
N GLY A 215 21.82 3.88 -43.38
CA GLY A 215 20.60 3.14 -43.05
C GLY A 215 20.12 3.32 -41.60
N ARG A 216 20.92 3.91 -40.69
CA ARG A 216 20.52 4.09 -39.28
C ARG A 216 19.25 4.92 -39.14
N GLN A 217 19.12 5.98 -39.94
CA GLN A 217 17.93 6.83 -39.91
C GLN A 217 16.70 6.09 -40.43
N ASP A 218 16.85 5.35 -41.52
CA ASP A 218 15.76 4.57 -42.11
C ASP A 218 15.31 3.43 -41.18
N ILE A 219 16.26 2.75 -40.53
CA ILE A 219 15.99 1.75 -39.49
C ILE A 219 15.18 2.38 -38.35
N GLN A 220 15.56 3.57 -37.88
CA GLN A 220 14.84 4.25 -36.80
C GLN A 220 13.39 4.59 -37.19
N ILE A 221 13.18 5.08 -38.42
CA ILE A 221 11.84 5.42 -38.92
C ILE A 221 10.99 4.16 -39.05
N GLN A 222 11.54 3.09 -39.63
CA GLN A 222 10.86 1.81 -39.79
C GLN A 222 10.55 1.15 -38.44
N ALA A 223 11.52 1.16 -37.51
CA ALA A 223 11.35 0.61 -36.17
C ALA A 223 10.26 1.35 -35.40
N ARG A 224 10.23 2.69 -35.49
CA ARG A 224 9.16 3.48 -34.88
C ARG A 224 7.78 3.11 -35.45
N ALA A 225 7.66 3.00 -36.77
CA ALA A 225 6.40 2.68 -37.42
C ALA A 225 5.91 1.27 -37.03
N GLN A 226 6.77 0.26 -37.20
CA GLN A 226 6.43 -1.14 -36.89
C GLN A 226 6.16 -1.35 -35.40
N LEU A 227 6.91 -0.68 -34.52
CA LEU A 227 6.66 -0.73 -33.08
C LEU A 227 5.32 -0.10 -32.71
N GLN A 228 4.95 1.04 -33.32
CA GLN A 228 3.64 1.63 -33.09
C GLN A 228 2.53 0.69 -33.56
N ASP A 229 2.64 0.14 -34.78
CA ASP A 229 1.63 -0.78 -35.33
C ASP A 229 1.44 -2.01 -34.42
N LEU A 230 2.53 -2.58 -33.90
CA LEU A 230 2.49 -3.73 -32.99
C LEU A 230 1.88 -3.38 -31.62
N LEU A 231 2.20 -2.21 -31.07
CA LEU A 231 1.63 -1.75 -29.79
C LEU A 231 0.14 -1.37 -29.91
N ASP A 232 -0.26 -0.87 -31.08
CA ASP A 232 -1.66 -0.60 -31.41
C ASP A 232 -2.45 -1.92 -31.54
N GLU A 233 -1.85 -2.96 -32.14
CA GLU A 233 -2.46 -4.31 -32.21
C GLU A 233 -2.68 -4.92 -30.83
N TYR A 234 -1.72 -4.74 -29.91
CA TYR A 234 -1.86 -5.15 -28.51
C TYR A 234 -2.75 -4.23 -27.68
N VAL A 235 -3.22 -3.13 -28.26
CA VAL A 235 -4.05 -2.13 -27.56
C VAL A 235 -3.34 -1.68 -26.27
N ALA A 236 -2.04 -1.41 -26.38
CA ALA A 236 -1.16 -1.09 -25.26
C ALA A 236 -1.40 0.31 -24.67
N GLY A 237 -2.10 1.19 -25.39
CA GLY A 237 -2.43 2.55 -24.95
C GLY A 237 -1.24 3.51 -24.89
N VAL A 238 -0.24 3.32 -25.75
CA VAL A 238 1.03 4.09 -25.80
C VAL A 238 1.40 4.58 -27.20
#